data_AF-Q5BZQ0-F1
#
_entry.id   AF-Q5BZQ0-F1
#
_cell.length_a   1.000
_cell.length_b   1.000
_cell.length_c   1.000
_cell.angle_alpha   90.00
_cell.angle_beta   90.00
_cell.angle_gamma   90.00
#
_symmetry.space_group_name_H-M   'P 1'
#
loop_
_entity.id
_entity.type
_entity.pdbx_description
1 polymer ?
#
loop_
_entity_poly.entity_id
_entity_poly.type
_entity_poly.pdbx_seq_one_letter_code
_entity_poly.pdbx_strand_id
1 'polypeptide(L)'
;KQSKIIQQEFKDSSTSIEFYKPYNRWTDGLLSAAKFVGAGANVMVEIANSIVCGKGVKLERLIVISQEIAASTTQLVYATRVKTNSQPEMFNKLQVTSKEVCKCTGNLIACVKKAIEAKHVEELDFSSLTLTQAKRMEVELQVKIIELET
;
A
#
# COMPACT_ATOMS: atom_id res chain seq x y z
N LYS A 1 -12.06 61.19 12.57
CA LYS A 1 -11.30 60.48 13.64
C LYS A 1 -12.01 59.21 14.17
N GLN A 2 -12.99 58.63 13.46
CA GLN A 2 -13.64 57.37 13.88
C GLN A 2 -13.33 56.17 12.97
N SER A 3 -12.70 56.38 11.82
CA SER A 3 -12.31 55.32 10.89
C SER A 3 -11.08 54.50 11.31
N LYS A 4 -10.30 54.96 12.29
CA LYS A 4 -9.12 54.24 12.80
C LYS A 4 -9.42 53.28 13.96
N ILE A 5 -10.53 53.45 14.67
CA ILE A 5 -10.87 52.63 15.85
C ILE A 5 -11.45 51.27 15.40
N ILE A 6 -12.20 51.25 14.29
CA ILE A 6 -12.83 50.03 13.77
C ILE A 6 -11.80 49.08 13.14
N GLN A 7 -10.68 49.58 12.59
CA GLN A 7 -9.62 48.74 12.05
C GLN A 7 -8.72 48.09 13.13
N GLN A 8 -8.80 48.57 14.37
CA GLN A 8 -7.99 48.04 15.46
C GLN A 8 -8.73 46.91 16.22
N GLU A 9 -10.06 46.97 16.32
CA GLU A 9 -10.86 45.86 16.90
C GLU A 9 -10.98 44.62 16.00
N PHE A 10 -10.76 44.73 14.68
CA PHE A 10 -10.78 43.56 13.81
C PHE A 10 -9.45 42.78 13.79
N LYS A 11 -8.41 43.28 14.48
CA LYS A 11 -7.12 42.58 14.60
C LYS A 11 -7.06 41.60 15.78
N ASP A 12 -8.00 41.71 16.72
CA ASP A 12 -8.09 40.86 17.91
C ASP A 12 -9.24 39.83 17.86
N SER A 13 -9.95 39.70 16.72
CA SER A 13 -10.87 38.58 16.48
C SER A 13 -10.15 37.33 15.95
N SER A 14 -9.01 36.99 16.55
CA SER A 14 -8.27 35.75 16.26
C SER A 14 -8.97 34.51 16.84
N THR A 15 -10.00 34.68 17.67
CA THR A 15 -10.57 33.63 18.52
C THR A 15 -11.46 32.60 17.81
N SER A 16 -11.86 32.81 16.54
CA SER A 16 -12.66 31.81 15.81
C SER A 16 -11.87 31.02 14.76
N ILE A 17 -10.81 31.58 14.17
CA ILE A 17 -9.98 30.89 13.18
C ILE A 17 -8.86 30.09 13.87
N GLU A 18 -8.34 30.55 15.01
CA GLU A 18 -7.37 29.77 15.80
C GLU A 18 -7.96 28.54 16.48
N PHE A 19 -9.27 28.49 16.72
CA PHE A 19 -9.93 27.34 17.33
C PHE A 19 -9.99 26.11 16.39
N TYR A 20 -9.93 26.31 15.06
CA TYR A 20 -9.90 25.23 14.06
C TYR A 20 -8.49 24.82 13.61
N LYS A 21 -7.45 25.62 13.90
CA LYS A 21 -6.05 25.32 13.52
C LYS A 21 -5.44 24.07 14.19
N PRO A 22 -5.72 23.70 15.45
CA PRO A 22 -5.06 22.55 16.09
C PRO A 22 -5.57 21.20 15.55
N TYR A 23 -6.80 21.16 15.03
CA TYR A 23 -7.39 19.92 14.54
C TYR A 23 -7.08 19.63 13.08
N ASN A 24 -6.75 20.65 12.28
CA ASN A 24 -6.39 20.57 10.86
C ASN A 24 -5.41 19.43 10.58
N ARG A 25 -4.24 19.39 11.25
CA ARG A 25 -3.16 18.46 10.86
C ARG A 25 -3.54 17.00 11.10
N TRP A 26 -4.30 16.74 12.15
CA TRP A 26 -4.78 15.40 12.45
C TRP A 26 -5.93 14.99 11.54
N THR A 27 -6.90 15.89 11.30
CA THR A 27 -8.02 15.59 10.39
C THR A 27 -7.55 15.45 8.95
N ASP A 28 -6.60 16.26 8.51
CA ASP A 28 -6.00 16.19 7.17
C ASP A 28 -5.14 14.94 7.03
N GLY A 29 -4.39 14.55 8.07
CA GLY A 29 -3.65 13.29 8.08
C GLY A 29 -4.55 12.06 8.00
N LEU A 30 -5.65 12.05 8.77
CA LEU A 30 -6.64 10.97 8.74
C LEU A 30 -7.35 10.90 7.38
N LEU A 31 -7.80 12.03 6.86
CA LEU A 31 -8.48 12.11 5.56
C LEU A 31 -7.55 11.72 4.41
N SER A 32 -6.28 12.14 4.47
CA SER A 32 -5.27 11.79 3.48
C SER A 32 -4.96 10.30 3.50
N ALA A 33 -4.81 9.68 4.68
CA ALA A 33 -4.63 8.25 4.82
C ALA A 33 -5.83 7.48 4.25
N ALA A 34 -7.05 7.89 4.58
CA ALA A 34 -8.26 7.26 4.05
C ALA A 34 -8.36 7.37 2.51
N LYS A 35 -8.04 8.54 1.95
CA LYS A 35 -7.98 8.73 0.49
C LYS A 35 -6.93 7.84 -0.16
N PHE A 36 -5.76 7.71 0.46
CA PHE A 36 -4.68 6.85 -0.05
C PHE A 36 -5.11 5.37 -0.05
N VAL A 37 -5.74 4.88 1.03
CA VAL A 37 -6.26 3.50 1.08
C VAL A 37 -7.27 3.26 -0.04
N GLY A 38 -8.20 4.19 -0.27
CA GLY A 38 -9.19 4.10 -1.35
C GLY A 38 -8.58 4.12 -2.74
N ALA A 39 -7.65 5.04 -2.99
CA ALA A 39 -6.93 5.13 -4.26
C ALA A 39 -6.08 3.89 -4.52
N GLY A 40 -5.37 3.40 -3.50
CA GLY A 40 -4.57 2.19 -3.57
C GLY A 40 -5.40 0.94 -3.89
N ALA A 41 -6.61 0.84 -3.34
CA ALA A 41 -7.54 -0.25 -3.66
C ALA A 41 -7.97 -0.23 -5.14
N ASN A 42 -8.27 0.95 -5.71
CA ASN A 42 -8.59 1.07 -7.13
C ASN A 42 -7.41 0.65 -8.01
N VAL A 43 -6.20 1.15 -7.71
CA VAL A 43 -4.97 0.79 -8.43
C VAL A 43 -4.69 -0.72 -8.33
N MET A 44 -4.91 -1.33 -7.17
CA MET A 44 -4.78 -2.78 -7.00
C MET A 44 -5.71 -3.55 -7.94
N VAL A 45 -6.97 -3.12 -8.08
CA VAL A 45 -7.93 -3.75 -9.00
C VAL A 45 -7.51 -3.58 -10.46
N GLU A 46 -7.03 -2.39 -10.84
CA GLU A 46 -6.54 -2.14 -12.20
C GLU A 46 -5.32 -3.01 -12.56
N ILE A 47 -4.39 -3.16 -11.61
CA ILE A 47 -3.22 -4.04 -11.76
C ILE A 47 -3.68 -5.49 -11.87
N ALA A 48 -4.57 -5.96 -10.98
CA ALA A 48 -5.08 -7.32 -11.00
C ALA A 48 -5.80 -7.63 -12.32
N ASN A 49 -6.66 -6.73 -12.80
CA ASN A 49 -7.33 -6.87 -14.09
C ASN A 49 -6.33 -6.93 -15.24
N SER A 50 -5.30 -6.09 -15.22
CA SER A 50 -4.27 -6.07 -16.27
C SER A 50 -3.44 -7.36 -16.30
N ILE A 51 -3.17 -7.96 -15.14
CA ILE A 51 -2.50 -9.26 -15.01
C ILE A 51 -3.37 -10.37 -15.60
N VAL A 52 -4.65 -10.41 -15.24
CA VAL A 52 -5.60 -11.45 -15.72
C VAL A 52 -5.85 -11.33 -17.22
N CYS A 53 -5.96 -10.10 -17.75
CA CYS A 53 -6.10 -9.86 -19.19
C CYS A 53 -4.79 -10.06 -19.99
N GLY A 54 -3.69 -10.49 -19.37
CA GLY A 54 -2.44 -10.76 -20.05
C GLY A 54 -1.73 -9.52 -20.61
N LYS A 55 -2.00 -8.32 -20.07
CA LYS A 55 -1.44 -7.04 -20.57
C LYS A 55 0.05 -6.83 -20.22
N GLY A 56 0.82 -7.88 -19.96
CA GLY A 56 2.26 -7.82 -19.66
C GLY A 56 2.63 -7.13 -18.35
N VAL A 57 1.69 -6.99 -17.40
CA VAL A 57 1.96 -6.40 -16.08
C VAL A 57 2.61 -7.42 -15.16
N LYS A 58 3.71 -7.01 -14.50
CA LYS A 58 4.46 -7.79 -13.53
C LYS A 58 3.65 -8.08 -12.26
N LEU A 59 3.69 -9.34 -11.79
CA LEU A 59 3.00 -9.80 -10.57
C LEU A 59 3.54 -9.08 -9.32
N GLU A 60 4.81 -8.67 -9.35
CA GLU A 60 5.51 -7.97 -8.28
C GLU A 60 4.85 -6.62 -7.95
N ARG A 61 4.22 -5.97 -8.92
CA ARG A 61 3.45 -4.73 -8.67
C ARG A 61 2.28 -4.98 -7.72
N LEU A 62 1.66 -6.17 -7.79
CA LEU A 62 0.58 -6.55 -6.89
C LEU A 62 1.09 -6.74 -5.45
N ILE A 63 2.34 -7.17 -5.27
CA ILE A 63 2.98 -7.25 -3.95
C ILE A 63 3.19 -5.86 -3.37
N VAL A 64 3.76 -4.94 -4.16
CA VAL A 64 4.06 -3.57 -3.70
C VAL A 64 2.78 -2.83 -3.29
N ILE A 65 1.75 -2.83 -4.13
CA ILE A 65 0.50 -2.13 -3.81
C ILE A 65 -0.21 -2.74 -2.60
N SER A 66 -0.12 -4.07 -2.40
CA SER A 66 -0.66 -4.74 -1.21
C SER A 66 0.04 -4.28 0.06
N GLN A 67 1.36 -4.11 0.03
CA GLN A 67 2.14 -3.62 1.16
C GLN A 67 1.83 -2.16 1.48
N GLU A 68 1.68 -1.31 0.45
CA GLU A 68 1.31 0.09 0.61
C GLU A 68 -0.07 0.26 1.25
N ILE A 69 -1.06 -0.54 0.83
CA ILE A 69 -2.41 -0.53 1.44
C ILE A 69 -2.34 -0.97 2.90
N ALA A 70 -1.58 -2.02 3.22
CA ALA A 70 -1.42 -2.49 4.61
C ALA A 70 -0.74 -1.43 5.50
N ALA A 71 0.31 -0.77 4.99
CA ALA A 71 0.99 0.31 5.69
C ALA A 71 0.07 1.51 5.93
N SER A 72 -0.65 1.95 4.89
CA SER A 72 -1.59 3.07 5.01
C SER A 72 -2.77 2.75 5.93
N THR A 73 -3.25 1.51 5.92
CA THR A 73 -4.30 1.02 6.84
C THR A 73 -3.81 1.03 8.30
N THR A 74 -2.55 0.68 8.53
CA THR A 74 -1.93 0.76 9.87
C THR A 74 -1.77 2.21 10.34
N GLN A 75 -1.33 3.10 9.44
CA GLN A 75 -1.25 4.54 9.71
C GLN A 75 -2.61 5.14 10.02
N LEU A 76 -3.67 4.73 9.31
CA LEU A 76 -5.05 5.14 9.55
C LEU A 76 -5.50 4.77 10.98
N VAL A 77 -5.20 3.55 11.45
CA VAL A 77 -5.53 3.12 12.82
C VAL A 77 -4.74 3.92 13.86
N TYR A 78 -3.44 4.14 13.62
CA TYR A 78 -2.62 4.93 14.52
C TYR A 78 -3.11 6.38 14.62
N ALA A 79 -3.43 7.00 13.48
CA ALA A 79 -4.01 8.33 13.44
C ALA A 79 -5.34 8.37 14.20
N THR A 80 -6.24 7.40 13.95
CA THR A 80 -7.57 7.38 14.58
C THR A 80 -7.50 7.27 16.10
N ARG A 81 -6.52 6.52 16.64
CA ARG A 81 -6.34 6.30 18.08
C ARG A 81 -6.24 7.60 18.90
N VAL A 82 -5.67 8.66 18.33
CA VAL A 82 -5.36 9.91 19.05
C VAL A 82 -6.63 10.64 19.54
N LYS A 83 -7.79 10.38 18.92
CA LYS A 83 -9.04 11.10 19.22
C LYS A 83 -10.24 10.21 19.53
N THR A 84 -10.14 8.89 19.39
CA THR A 84 -11.24 7.97 19.73
C THR A 84 -11.34 7.61 21.22
N ASN A 85 -10.63 8.32 22.11
CA ASN A 85 -10.68 8.07 23.55
C ASN A 85 -12.10 8.22 24.15
N SER A 86 -13.02 8.89 23.43
CA SER A 86 -14.42 9.06 23.79
C SER A 86 -15.39 8.03 23.17
N GLN A 87 -14.93 7.17 22.25
CA GLN A 87 -15.75 6.18 21.54
C GLN A 87 -14.99 4.85 21.33
N PRO A 88 -14.80 4.05 22.40
CA PRO A 88 -13.97 2.84 22.36
C PRO A 88 -14.55 1.74 21.47
N GLU A 89 -15.87 1.64 21.34
CA GLU A 89 -16.55 0.63 20.51
C GLU A 89 -16.27 0.82 19.01
N MET A 90 -16.39 2.06 18.52
CA MET A 90 -16.10 2.40 17.13
C MET A 90 -14.62 2.15 16.79
N PHE A 91 -13.71 2.48 17.71
CA PHE A 91 -12.28 2.21 17.55
C PHE A 91 -11.97 0.71 17.50
N ASN A 92 -12.61 -0.10 18.36
CA ASN A 92 -12.44 -1.54 18.36
C ASN A 92 -12.91 -2.15 17.03
N LYS A 93 -14.08 -1.73 16.54
CA LYS A 93 -14.59 -2.16 15.22
C LYS A 93 -13.61 -1.81 14.10
N LEU A 94 -13.09 -0.58 14.07
CA LEU A 94 -12.08 -0.17 13.10
C LEU A 94 -10.80 -1.01 13.18
N GLN A 95 -10.33 -1.30 14.40
CA GLN A 95 -9.13 -2.10 14.61
C GLN A 95 -9.30 -3.53 14.10
N VAL A 96 -10.46 -4.15 14.34
CA VAL A 96 -10.79 -5.49 13.82
C VAL A 96 -10.81 -5.48 12.29
N THR A 97 -11.53 -4.53 11.68
CA THR A 97 -11.58 -4.40 10.22
C THR A 97 -10.20 -4.16 9.61
N SER A 98 -9.39 -3.29 10.22
CA SER A 98 -8.02 -3.02 9.76
C SER A 98 -7.12 -4.27 9.82
N LYS A 99 -7.23 -5.07 10.89
CA LYS A 99 -6.50 -6.34 10.99
C LYS A 99 -6.89 -7.32 9.89
N GLU A 100 -8.19 -7.43 9.58
CA GLU A 100 -8.67 -8.26 8.47
C GLU A 100 -8.11 -7.78 7.12
N VAL A 101 -8.06 -6.47 6.87
CA VAL A 101 -7.43 -5.91 5.66
C VAL A 101 -5.94 -6.28 5.57
N CYS A 102 -5.19 -6.15 6.67
CA CYS A 102 -3.77 -6.55 6.71
C CYS A 102 -3.58 -8.06 6.49
N LYS A 103 -4.49 -8.89 7.01
CA LYS A 103 -4.48 -10.34 6.80
C LYS A 103 -4.77 -10.70 5.34
N CYS A 104 -5.79 -10.10 4.73
CA CYS A 104 -6.15 -10.33 3.33
C CYS A 104 -5.02 -9.92 2.38
N THR A 105 -4.43 -8.74 2.59
CA THR A 105 -3.28 -8.26 1.80
C THR A 105 -2.04 -9.16 2.00
N GLY A 106 -1.79 -9.63 3.22
CA GLY A 106 -0.73 -10.61 3.49
C GLY A 106 -0.94 -11.95 2.78
N ASN A 107 -2.16 -12.48 2.79
CA ASN A 107 -2.51 -13.70 2.07
C ASN A 107 -2.35 -13.52 0.55
N LEU A 108 -2.78 -12.38 0.01
CA LEU A 108 -2.59 -12.05 -1.40
C LEU A 108 -1.11 -12.07 -1.78
N ILE A 109 -0.24 -11.43 -0.99
CA ILE A 109 1.21 -11.44 -1.22
C ILE A 109 1.76 -12.87 -1.22
N ALA A 110 1.34 -13.69 -0.25
CA ALA A 110 1.77 -15.09 -0.18
C ALA A 110 1.35 -15.89 -1.42
N CYS A 111 0.10 -15.72 -1.88
CA CYS A 111 -0.39 -16.33 -3.11
C CYS A 111 0.39 -15.87 -4.35
N VAL A 112 0.67 -14.57 -4.46
CA VAL A 112 1.41 -14.00 -5.59
C VAL A 112 2.84 -14.51 -5.61
N LYS A 113 3.52 -14.59 -4.46
CA LYS A 113 4.87 -15.17 -4.36
C LYS A 113 4.90 -16.63 -4.82
N LYS A 114 3.95 -17.44 -4.35
CA LYS A 114 3.81 -18.83 -4.81
C LYS A 114 3.59 -18.93 -6.32
N ALA A 115 2.79 -18.03 -6.89
CA ALA A 115 2.56 -18.01 -8.34
C ALA A 115 3.82 -17.62 -9.13
N ILE A 116 4.66 -16.73 -8.60
CA ILE A 116 5.96 -16.38 -9.20
C ILE A 116 6.92 -17.57 -9.12
N GLU A 117 7.03 -18.21 -7.95
CA GLU A 117 7.87 -19.40 -7.75
C GLU A 117 7.45 -20.56 -8.66
N ALA A 118 6.15 -20.83 -8.78
CA ALA A 118 5.63 -21.87 -9.67
C ALA A 118 5.97 -21.61 -11.14
N LYS A 119 5.90 -20.35 -11.60
CA LYS A 119 6.33 -20.00 -12.97
C LYS A 119 7.82 -20.25 -13.20
N HIS A 120 8.65 -19.96 -12.20
CA HIS A 120 10.09 -20.20 -12.29
C HIS A 120 10.42 -21.70 -12.31
N VAL A 121 9.64 -22.53 -11.62
CA VAL A 121 9.80 -23.99 -11.66
C VAL A 121 9.37 -24.58 -13.01
N GLU A 122 8.29 -24.09 -13.62
CA GLU A 122 7.89 -24.49 -14.98
C GLU A 122 8.96 -24.14 -16.03
N GLU A 123 9.64 -22.99 -15.87
CA GLU A 123 10.72 -22.58 -16.78
C GLU A 123 11.96 -23.50 -16.68
N LEU A 124 12.13 -24.21 -15.56
CA LEU A 124 13.27 -25.08 -15.25
C LEU A 124 12.96 -26.58 -15.38
N ASP A 125 11.85 -27.00 -16.02
CA ASP A 125 11.55 -28.42 -16.19
C ASP A 125 12.43 -29.08 -17.27
N PHE A 126 13.52 -29.72 -16.82
CA PHE A 126 14.45 -30.46 -17.67
C PHE A 126 13.97 -31.89 -18.03
N SER A 127 12.81 -32.33 -17.52
CA SER A 127 12.35 -33.72 -17.65
C SER A 127 12.01 -34.11 -19.09
N SER A 128 11.74 -33.13 -19.94
CA SER A 128 11.42 -33.31 -21.37
C SER A 128 12.64 -33.21 -22.30
N LEU A 129 13.83 -32.92 -21.76
CA LEU A 129 15.02 -32.64 -22.55
C LEU A 129 15.87 -33.89 -22.76
N THR A 130 16.43 -34.01 -23.97
CA THR A 130 17.50 -34.99 -24.23
C THR A 130 18.76 -34.64 -23.43
N LEU A 131 19.59 -35.65 -23.12
CA LEU A 131 20.83 -35.48 -22.35
C LEU A 131 21.71 -34.31 -22.83
N THR A 132 21.80 -34.12 -24.15
CA THR A 132 22.57 -33.04 -24.77
C THR A 132 21.94 -31.66 -24.56
N GLN A 133 20.61 -31.57 -24.59
CA GLN A 133 19.89 -30.32 -24.34
C GLN A 133 19.97 -29.92 -22.87
N ALA A 134 19.81 -30.87 -21.94
CA ALA A 134 19.96 -30.62 -20.51
C ALA A 134 21.37 -30.09 -20.19
N LYS A 135 22.42 -30.71 -20.75
CA LYS A 135 23.80 -30.28 -20.54
C LYS A 135 24.10 -28.90 -21.16
N ARG A 136 23.46 -28.55 -22.28
CA ARG A 136 23.59 -27.20 -22.86
C ARG A 136 22.98 -26.14 -21.94
N MET A 137 21.77 -26.38 -21.44
CA MET A 137 21.11 -25.45 -20.51
C MET A 137 21.88 -25.33 -19.18
N GLU A 138 22.44 -26.43 -18.67
CA GLU A 138 23.29 -26.38 -17.46
C GLU A 138 24.48 -25.42 -17.66
N VAL A 139 25.16 -25.50 -18.81
CA VAL A 139 26.27 -24.59 -19.14
C VAL A 139 25.78 -23.15 -19.31
N GLU A 140 24.63 -22.92 -19.94
CA GLU A 140 24.03 -21.57 -20.05
C GLU A 140 23.69 -20.97 -18.67
N LEU A 141 23.18 -21.79 -17.74
CA LEU A 141 22.93 -21.36 -16.35
C LEU A 141 24.22 -21.02 -15.62
N GLN A 142 25.29 -21.80 -15.79
CA GLN A 142 26.61 -21.47 -15.21
C GLN A 142 27.12 -20.13 -15.72
N VAL A 143 26.98 -19.84 -17.02
CA VAL A 143 27.32 -18.53 -17.58
C VAL A 143 26.47 -17.42 -16.96
N LYS A 144 25.16 -17.64 -16.80
CA LYS A 144 24.25 -16.67 -16.17
C LYS A 144 24.63 -16.38 -14.72
N ILE A 145 25.05 -17.39 -13.96
CA ILE A 145 25.52 -17.23 -12.58
C ILE A 145 26.76 -16.34 -12.56
N ILE A 146 27.75 -16.60 -13.41
CA ILE A 146 28.98 -15.79 -13.50
C ILE A 146 28.67 -14.33 -13.84
N GLU A 147 27.72 -14.08 -14.75
CA GLU A 147 27.26 -12.72 -15.08
C GLU A 147 26.59 -12.00 -13.92
N LEU A 148 25.94 -12.72 -13.01
CA LEU A 148 25.28 -12.16 -11.84
C LEU A 148 26.24 -11.97 -10.65
N GLU A 149 27.35 -12.71 -10.63
CA GLU A 149 28.41 -12.63 -9.61
C GLU A 149 29.46 -11.54 -9.92
N THR A 150 29.51 -11.02 -11.14
CA THR A 150 30.45 -9.98 -11.60
C THR A 150 29.80 -8.59 -11.61
#